data_AF-A0AAW2JJT9-F1
#
_entry.id   AF-A0AAW2JJT9-F1
#
_cell.length_a   1.000
_cell.length_b   1.000
_cell.length_c   1.000
_cell.angle_alpha   90.00
_cell.angle_beta   90.00
_cell.angle_gamma   90.00
#
_symmetry.space_group_name_H-M   'P 1'
#
loop_
_entity.id
_entity.type
_entity.pdbx_description
1 polymer ?
#
loop_
_entity_poly.entity_id
_entity_poly.type
_entity_poly.pdbx_seq_one_letter_code
_entity_poly.pdbx_strand_id
1 'polypeptide(L)'
;AIREQLADLDLRIILDNSLVEWKELGEEGTTGNEWEDRKVGRRKDFLVRRMELAKHFLRTNIEPEWMVLCLLPVLPPELRPIIQIDGGKLMSSDINELYRRVISRNNTLTDLLTTSRSTPGELVMFQEKLVRTRARTTTITTGNARTTY
;
A
#
# COMPACT_ATOMS: atom_id res chain seq x y z
N ALA A 1 12.37 3.38 3.64
CA ALA A 1 11.04 4.02 3.77
C ALA A 1 9.96 3.01 4.19
N ILE A 2 9.01 2.57 3.36
CA ILE A 2 7.86 1.77 3.86
C ILE A 2 8.28 0.39 4.39
N ARG A 3 9.16 -0.34 3.69
CA ARG A 3 9.66 -1.65 4.15
C ARG A 3 10.39 -1.56 5.50
N GLU A 4 11.22 -0.52 5.64
CA GLU A 4 12.00 -0.24 6.85
C GLU A 4 11.08 0.11 8.02
N GLN A 5 10.04 0.92 7.79
CA GLN A 5 9.00 1.19 8.79
C GLN A 5 8.23 -0.07 9.21
N LEU A 6 8.10 -1.06 8.32
CA LEU A 6 7.46 -2.34 8.62
C LEU A 6 8.40 -3.32 9.35
N ALA A 7 9.72 -3.19 9.14
CA ALA A 7 10.74 -3.99 9.81
C ALA A 7 10.93 -3.55 11.27
N ASP A 8 10.87 -2.25 11.54
CA ASP A 8 10.99 -1.68 12.88
C ASP A 8 9.67 -1.79 13.69
N LEU A 9 8.66 -2.45 13.14
CA LEU A 9 7.31 -2.45 13.69
C LEU A 9 7.12 -3.53 14.77
N ASP A 10 6.95 -3.11 16.02
CA ASP A 10 6.56 -4.03 17.09
C ASP A 10 5.04 -4.28 17.09
N LEU A 11 4.65 -5.45 16.57
CA LEU A 11 3.25 -5.89 16.49
C LEU A 11 2.60 -6.06 17.87
N ARG A 12 3.36 -6.36 18.93
CA ARG A 12 2.83 -6.53 20.30
C ARG A 12 2.43 -5.19 20.88
N ILE A 13 3.30 -4.19 20.73
CA ILE A 13 3.01 -2.80 21.15
C ILE A 13 1.77 -2.28 20.43
N ILE A 14 1.62 -2.55 19.13
CA ILE A 14 0.43 -2.16 18.36
C ILE A 14 -0.83 -2.81 18.91
N LEU A 15 -0.75 -4.08 19.30
CA LEU A 15 -1.88 -4.80 19.86
C LEU A 15 -2.32 -4.20 21.19
N ASP A 16 -1.36 -3.96 22.08
CA ASP A 16 -1.61 -3.42 23.42
C ASP A 16 -2.18 -2.00 23.34
N ASN A 17 -1.56 -1.12 22.52
CA ASN A 17 -2.06 0.24 22.29
C ASN A 17 -3.47 0.24 21.69
N SER A 18 -3.74 -0.65 20.74
CA SER A 18 -5.06 -0.73 20.10
C SER A 18 -6.14 -1.27 21.04
N LEU A 19 -5.76 -2.16 21.97
CA LEU A 19 -6.66 -2.68 23.01
C LEU A 19 -7.04 -1.58 23.99
N VAL A 20 -6.05 -0.83 24.49
CA VAL A 20 -6.26 0.31 25.38
C VAL A 20 -7.18 1.35 24.71
N GLU A 21 -6.85 1.76 23.49
CA GLU A 21 -7.65 2.73 22.73
C GLU A 21 -9.09 2.23 22.51
N TRP A 22 -9.28 0.95 22.19
CA TRP A 22 -10.61 0.39 21.99
C TRP A 22 -11.44 0.39 23.29
N LYS A 23 -10.80 0.13 24.44
CA LYS A 23 -11.43 0.14 25.75
C LYS A 23 -11.84 1.56 26.16
N GLU A 24 -10.97 2.54 25.97
CA GLU A 24 -11.24 3.96 26.25
C GLU A 24 -12.47 4.46 25.48
N LEU A 25 -12.53 4.16 24.18
CA LEU A 25 -13.70 4.50 23.35
C LEU A 25 -14.98 3.76 23.80
N GLY A 26 -14.85 2.65 24.54
CA GLY A 26 -15.95 1.89 25.14
C GLY A 26 -16.55 2.54 26.38
N GLU A 27 -15.73 3.21 27.17
CA GLU A 27 -16.14 3.91 28.40
C GLU A 27 -16.66 5.33 28.10
N GLU A 28 -16.22 5.92 26.99
CA GLU A 28 -16.77 7.18 26.46
C GLU A 28 -18.18 6.92 25.91
N GLY A 29 -19.20 7.20 26.73
CA GLY A 29 -20.61 7.01 26.39
C GLY A 29 -21.07 7.82 25.17
N THR A 30 -22.31 7.60 24.73
CA THR A 30 -22.89 8.35 23.61
C THR A 30 -22.93 9.83 23.93
N THR A 31 -22.24 10.64 23.12
CA THR A 31 -22.11 12.09 23.34
C THR A 31 -23.41 12.83 22.95
N GLY A 32 -24.38 12.11 22.35
CA GLY A 32 -25.69 12.63 21.95
C GLY A 32 -25.69 13.28 20.55
N ASN A 33 -24.55 13.26 19.87
CA ASN A 33 -24.34 13.74 18.52
C ASN A 33 -24.09 12.54 17.58
N GLU A 34 -25.08 12.22 16.73
CA GLU A 34 -25.04 11.05 15.84
C GLU A 34 -23.77 10.96 14.98
N TRP A 35 -23.18 12.10 14.59
CA TRP A 35 -21.97 12.14 13.77
C TRP A 35 -20.71 11.70 14.52
N GLU A 36 -20.51 12.14 15.77
CA GLU A 36 -19.35 11.70 16.56
C GLU A 36 -19.53 10.24 16.99
N ASP A 37 -20.74 9.83 17.39
CA ASP A 37 -21.02 8.44 17.74
C ASP A 37 -20.71 7.50 16.55
N ARG A 38 -21.07 7.90 15.32
CA ARG A 38 -20.73 7.15 14.10
C ARG A 38 -19.22 7.14 13.80
N LYS A 39 -18.50 8.21 14.12
CA LYS A 39 -17.05 8.31 13.94
C LYS A 39 -16.31 7.43 14.95
N VAL A 40 -16.75 7.42 16.21
CA VAL A 40 -16.27 6.52 17.27
C VAL A 40 -16.51 5.06 16.88
N GLY A 41 -17.71 4.73 16.36
CA GLY A 41 -18.01 3.39 15.86
C GLY A 41 -17.04 2.93 14.76
N ARG A 42 -16.82 3.78 13.74
CA ARG A 42 -15.83 3.48 12.67
C ARG A 42 -14.41 3.33 13.22
N ARG A 43 -14.05 4.10 14.25
CA ARG A 43 -12.73 4.00 14.88
C ARG A 43 -12.58 2.68 15.61
N LYS A 44 -13.59 2.24 16.36
CA LYS A 44 -13.61 0.92 17.01
C LYS A 44 -13.48 -0.21 16.00
N ASP A 45 -14.25 -0.19 14.92
CA ASP A 45 -14.17 -1.21 13.86
C ASP A 45 -12.78 -1.29 13.25
N PHE A 46 -12.16 -0.13 13.03
CA PHE A 46 -10.80 -0.06 12.50
C PHE A 46 -9.76 -0.64 13.48
N LEU A 47 -9.89 -0.37 14.78
CA LEU A 47 -9.02 -0.94 15.81
C LEU A 47 -9.15 -2.47 15.86
N VAL A 48 -10.38 -2.99 15.80
CA VAL A 48 -10.62 -4.44 15.75
C VAL A 48 -9.90 -5.08 14.56
N ARG A 49 -10.04 -4.51 13.36
CA ARG A 49 -9.36 -5.01 12.15
C ARG A 49 -7.84 -4.94 12.27
N ARG A 50 -7.30 -3.87 12.85
CA ARG A 50 -5.86 -3.72 13.08
C ARG A 50 -5.34 -4.78 14.05
N MET A 51 -6.04 -5.01 15.16
CA MET A 51 -5.69 -6.03 16.14
C MET A 51 -5.75 -7.44 15.56
N GLU A 52 -6.77 -7.73 14.74
CA GLU A 52 -6.92 -9.01 14.07
C GLU A 52 -5.77 -9.26 13.08
N LEU A 53 -5.41 -8.25 12.29
CA LEU A 53 -4.28 -8.31 11.36
C LEU A 53 -2.95 -8.54 12.11
N ALA A 54 -2.68 -7.79 13.19
CA ALA A 54 -1.48 -7.97 14.00
C ALA A 54 -1.41 -9.36 14.65
N LYS A 55 -2.54 -9.86 15.17
CA LYS A 55 -2.64 -11.24 15.70
C LYS A 55 -2.37 -12.28 14.62
N HIS A 56 -2.85 -12.06 13.40
CA HIS A 56 -2.59 -12.97 12.29
C HIS A 56 -1.09 -13.07 12.01
N PHE A 57 -0.40 -11.93 11.85
CA PHE A 57 1.05 -11.91 11.63
C PHE A 57 1.83 -12.64 12.73
N LEU A 58 1.49 -12.38 14.00
CA LEU A 58 2.10 -13.04 15.16
C LEU A 58 1.86 -14.56 15.19
N ARG A 59 0.68 -15.03 14.74
CA ARG A 59 0.34 -16.45 14.71
C ARG A 59 0.99 -17.20 13.56
N THR A 60 1.09 -16.57 12.39
CA THR A 60 1.65 -17.19 11.18
C THR A 60 3.16 -17.04 11.08
N ASN A 61 3.79 -16.30 11.99
CA ASN A 61 5.21 -15.95 11.94
C ASN A 61 5.61 -15.34 10.58
N ILE A 62 4.72 -14.50 10.05
CA ILE A 62 4.94 -13.75 8.81
C ILE A 62 5.36 -12.35 9.22
N GLU A 63 6.48 -11.88 8.68
CA GLU A 63 6.97 -10.53 8.92
C GLU A 63 6.22 -9.51 8.06
N PRO A 64 5.78 -8.36 8.61
CA PRO A 64 5.07 -7.32 7.86
C PRO A 64 5.87 -6.78 6.67
N GLU A 65 7.20 -6.76 6.78
CA GLU A 65 8.10 -6.28 5.71
C GLU A 65 7.97 -7.10 4.42
N TRP A 66 7.53 -8.38 4.50
CA TRP A 66 7.34 -9.25 3.33
C TRP A 66 6.19 -8.81 2.43
N MET A 67 5.29 -7.95 2.92
CA MET A 67 4.26 -7.32 2.07
C MET A 67 4.87 -6.42 0.99
N VAL A 68 6.10 -5.94 1.19
CA VAL A 68 6.82 -5.11 0.22
C VAL A 68 7.81 -5.99 -0.54
N LEU A 69 7.41 -6.40 -1.75
CA LEU A 69 8.24 -7.25 -2.61
C LEU A 69 9.49 -6.52 -3.13
N CYS A 70 10.66 -7.08 -2.85
CA CYS A 70 11.94 -6.64 -3.46
C CYS A 70 12.23 -7.37 -4.78
N LEU A 71 11.80 -8.63 -4.88
CA LEU A 71 11.99 -9.48 -6.04
C LEU A 71 10.62 -10.02 -6.45
N LEU A 72 10.22 -9.79 -7.70
CA LEU A 72 8.98 -10.33 -8.25
C LEU A 72 9.25 -11.73 -8.84
N PRO A 73 8.67 -12.81 -8.30
CA PRO A 73 8.80 -14.12 -8.91
C PRO A 73 8.08 -14.15 -10.27
N VAL A 74 8.79 -14.61 -11.30
CA VAL A 74 8.26 -14.76 -12.65
C VAL A 74 7.94 -16.24 -12.86
N LEU A 75 6.70 -16.55 -13.22
CA LEU A 75 6.29 -17.94 -13.48
C LEU A 75 7.12 -18.55 -14.62
N PRO A 76 7.59 -19.80 -14.48
CA PRO A 76 8.30 -20.53 -15.52
C PRO A 76 7.49 -20.61 -16.83
N PRO A 77 8.14 -20.68 -18.00
CA PRO A 77 7.47 -20.70 -19.30
C PRO A 77 6.56 -21.91 -19.48
N GLU A 78 6.82 -23.04 -18.83
CA GLU A 78 6.04 -24.28 -18.93
C GLU A 78 4.61 -24.12 -18.37
N LEU A 79 4.43 -23.24 -17.38
CA LEU A 79 3.12 -22.95 -16.76
C LEU A 79 2.41 -21.76 -17.44
N ARG A 80 2.99 -21.25 -18.53
CA ARG A 80 2.58 -20.03 -19.23
C ARG A 80 2.39 -20.35 -20.72
N PRO A 81 1.36 -21.15 -21.08
CA PRO A 81 1.13 -21.52 -22.46
C PRO A 81 0.78 -20.28 -23.29
N ILE A 82 1.56 -20.05 -24.34
CA ILE A 82 1.25 -19.06 -25.37
C ILE A 82 0.40 -19.78 -26.41
N ILE A 83 -0.89 -19.44 -26.47
CA ILE A 83 -1.82 -20.07 -27.40
C ILE A 83 -1.77 -19.28 -28.71
N GLN A 84 -1.26 -19.91 -29.78
CA GLN A 84 -1.45 -19.40 -31.14
C GLN A 84 -2.89 -19.71 -31.57
N ILE A 85 -3.65 -18.68 -31.91
CA ILE A 85 -4.96 -18.85 -32.57
C ILE A 85 -4.73 -18.84 -34.07
N ASP A 86 -5.54 -19.64 -34.78
CA ASP A 86 -5.52 -19.73 -36.23
C ASP A 86 -5.64 -18.34 -36.89
N GLY A 87 -4.75 -18.04 -37.83
CA GLY A 87 -4.66 -16.72 -38.50
C GLY A 87 -3.52 -15.81 -38.04
N GLY A 88 -2.50 -16.31 -37.33
CA GLY A 88 -1.26 -15.58 -37.05
C GLY A 88 -1.33 -14.56 -35.90
N LYS A 89 -2.44 -14.55 -35.14
CA LYS A 89 -2.60 -13.71 -33.96
C LYS A 89 -2.25 -14.51 -32.69
N LEU A 90 -1.16 -14.11 -32.04
CA LEU A 90 -0.75 -14.67 -30.75
C LEU A 90 -1.72 -14.19 -29.66
N MET A 91 -2.45 -15.11 -29.01
CA MET A 91 -3.10 -14.83 -27.73
C MET A 91 -2.08 -15.06 -26.62
N SER A 92 -1.38 -13.99 -26.26
CA SER A 92 -0.58 -13.96 -25.05
C SER A 92 -1.51 -13.67 -23.87
N SER A 93 -1.49 -14.51 -22.83
CA SER A 93 -2.23 -14.24 -21.58
C SER A 93 -1.90 -12.85 -21.04
N ASP A 94 -2.89 -12.15 -20.48
CA ASP A 94 -2.75 -10.81 -19.89
C ASP A 94 -1.56 -10.72 -18.90
N ILE A 95 -1.24 -11.84 -18.23
CA ILE A 95 -0.11 -11.96 -17.29
C ILE A 95 1.24 -11.63 -17.96
N ASN A 96 1.43 -12.04 -19.21
CA ASN A 96 2.69 -11.81 -19.93
C ASN A 96 2.88 -10.35 -20.28
N GLU A 97 1.79 -9.67 -20.62
CA GLU A 97 1.85 -8.25 -20.93
C GLU A 97 2.16 -7.43 -19.69
N LEU A 98 1.60 -7.83 -18.54
CA LEU A 98 1.95 -7.24 -17.25
C LEU A 98 3.44 -7.48 -16.90
N TYR A 99 3.95 -8.70 -17.09
CA TYR A 99 5.37 -9.00 -16.86
C TYR A 99 6.28 -8.14 -17.76
N ARG A 100 6.01 -8.06 -19.07
CA ARG A 100 6.80 -7.23 -19.99
C ARG A 100 6.82 -5.77 -19.56
N ARG A 101 5.68 -5.22 -19.15
CA ARG A 101 5.56 -3.83 -18.73
C ARG A 101 6.34 -3.53 -17.45
N VAL A 102 6.29 -4.43 -16.46
CA VAL A 102 7.06 -4.29 -15.22
C VAL A 102 8.55 -4.40 -15.49
N ILE A 103 8.98 -5.39 -16.29
CA ILE A 103 10.39 -5.59 -16.66
C ILE A 103 10.92 -4.38 -17.43
N SER A 104 10.18 -3.90 -18.43
CA SER A 104 10.57 -2.74 -19.22
C SER A 104 10.74 -1.49 -18.36
N ARG A 105 9.81 -1.23 -17.43
CA ARG A 105 9.93 -0.11 -16.47
C ARG A 105 11.12 -0.25 -15.54
N ASN A 106 11.38 -1.45 -15.03
CA ASN A 106 12.55 -1.70 -14.19
C ASN A 106 13.85 -1.46 -14.96
N ASN A 107 13.95 -1.97 -16.18
CA ASN A 107 15.13 -1.75 -17.03
C ASN A 107 15.32 -0.26 -17.33
N THR A 108 14.26 0.47 -17.70
CA THR A 108 14.33 1.93 -17.89
C THR A 108 14.75 2.66 -16.60
N LEU A 109 14.26 2.24 -15.43
CA LEU A 109 14.68 2.83 -14.15
C LEU A 109 16.16 2.53 -13.85
N THR A 110 16.64 1.32 -14.11
CA THR A 110 18.06 0.96 -13.96
C THR A 110 18.92 1.74 -14.94
N ASP A 111 18.52 1.85 -16.20
CA ASP A 111 19.21 2.65 -17.22
C ASP A 111 19.22 4.13 -16.85
N LEU A 112 18.11 4.66 -16.32
CA LEU A 112 18.06 6.02 -15.80
C LEU A 112 18.99 6.20 -14.60
N LEU A 113 19.03 5.28 -13.63
CA LEU A 113 19.90 5.40 -12.45
C LEU A 113 21.39 5.24 -12.78
N THR A 114 21.71 4.43 -13.78
CA THR A 114 23.09 4.23 -14.27
C THR A 114 23.53 5.40 -15.17
N THR A 115 22.66 5.89 -16.04
CA THR A 115 22.90 7.08 -16.89
C THR A 115 22.87 8.37 -16.07
N SER A 116 22.03 8.46 -15.03
CA SER A 116 21.94 9.61 -14.12
C SER A 116 23.12 9.74 -13.17
N ARG A 117 24.10 8.83 -13.21
CA ARG A 117 25.43 9.15 -12.66
C ARG A 117 26.09 10.34 -13.39
N SER A 118 25.51 10.80 -14.50
CA SER A 118 25.89 12.02 -15.23
C SER A 118 24.80 13.11 -15.26
N THR A 119 23.80 13.14 -14.35
CA THR A 119 22.80 14.25 -14.30
C THR A 119 22.26 14.47 -12.87
N PRO A 120 22.11 15.71 -12.38
CA PRO A 120 22.19 16.04 -10.94
C PRO A 120 20.94 15.62 -10.14
N GLY A 121 21.14 15.33 -8.85
CA GLY A 121 20.12 14.88 -7.88
C GLY A 121 18.90 15.79 -7.66
N GLU A 122 18.80 16.92 -8.37
CA GLU A 122 17.68 17.87 -8.30
C GLU A 122 16.40 17.33 -8.93
N LEU A 123 16.49 16.47 -9.94
CA LEU A 123 15.32 15.94 -10.67
C LEU A 123 14.53 14.88 -9.87
N VAL A 124 15.22 14.03 -9.12
CA VAL A 124 14.58 13.03 -8.23
C VAL A 124 13.89 13.73 -7.05
N MET A 125 14.56 14.73 -6.46
CA MET A 125 14.01 15.55 -5.39
C MET A 125 12.76 16.33 -5.83
N PHE A 126 12.74 16.82 -7.07
CA PHE A 126 11.59 17.55 -7.63
C PHE A 126 10.37 16.64 -7.80
N GLN A 127 10.56 15.41 -8.32
CA GLN A 127 9.50 14.41 -8.47
C GLN A 127 8.89 14.02 -7.11
N GLU A 128 9.73 13.75 -6.11
CA GLU A 128 9.24 13.43 -4.76
C GLU A 128 8.45 14.57 -4.12
N LYS A 129 8.93 15.82 -4.28
CA LYS A 129 8.23 17.01 -3.79
C LYS A 129 6.88 17.17 -4.47
N LEU A 130 6.77 16.86 -5.76
CA LEU A 130 5.54 16.96 -6.53
C LEU A 130 4.48 15.93 -6.09
N VAL A 131 4.87 14.67 -5.89
CA VAL A 131 3.98 13.62 -5.36
C VAL A 131 3.48 13.98 -3.96
N ARG A 132 4.37 14.46 -3.08
CA ARG A 132 4.04 14.85 -1.70
C ARG A 132 3.09 16.05 -1.63
N THR A 133 3.25 17.01 -2.53
CA THR A 133 2.39 18.20 -2.59
C THR A 133 1.00 17.87 -3.12
N ARG A 134 0.90 16.92 -4.07
CA ARG A 134 -0.38 16.46 -4.64
C ARG A 134 -1.19 15.60 -3.65
N ALA A 135 -0.51 14.78 -2.86
CA ALA A 135 -1.14 14.06 -1.75
C ALA A 135 -1.65 15.01 -0.65
N ARG A 136 -0.89 16.08 -0.36
CA ARG A 136 -1.33 17.12 0.60
C ARG A 136 -2.51 17.94 0.10
N THR A 137 -2.53 18.38 -1.16
CA THR A 137 -3.65 19.19 -1.71
C THR A 137 -4.95 18.41 -1.81
N THR A 138 -4.89 17.13 -2.16
CA THR A 138 -6.08 16.25 -2.23
C THR A 138 -6.70 16.00 -0.86
N THR A 139 -5.93 15.99 0.23
CA THR A 139 -6.46 15.86 1.59
C THR A 139 -7.19 17.12 2.06
N ILE A 140 -6.77 18.31 1.61
CA ILE A 140 -7.42 19.59 1.97
C ILE A 140 -8.74 19.79 1.19
N THR A 141 -8.79 19.38 -0.08
CA THR A 141 -10.02 19.53 -0.89
C THR A 141 -11.09 18.49 -0.56
N THR A 142 -10.71 17.28 -0.16
CA THR A 142 -11.68 16.23 0.22
C THR A 142 -12.31 16.47 1.61
N GLY A 143 -11.71 17.34 2.43
CA GLY A 143 -12.25 17.77 3.73
C GLY A 143 -13.33 18.85 3.67
N ASN A 144 -13.50 19.53 2.52
CA ASN A 144 -14.41 20.68 2.38
C ASN A 144 -15.61 20.42 1.45
N ALA A 145 -15.83 19.17 1.01
CA ALA A 145 -16.85 18.81 0.02
C ALA A 145 -18.04 18.00 0.59
N ARG A 146 -18.36 18.15 1.88
CA ARG A 146 -19.57 17.57 2.49
C ARG A 146 -20.42 18.63 3.21
N THR A 147 -20.76 19.70 2.49
CA THR A 147 -21.93 20.53 2.79
C THR A 147 -22.45 21.08 1.47
N THR A 148 -23.40 20.38 0.86
CA THR A 148 -24.52 20.92 0.06
C THR A 148 -25.32 19.74 -0.47
N TYR A 149 -26.64 19.89 -0.35
CA TYR A 149 -27.74 18.93 -0.54
C TYR A 149 -28.01 17.99 0.63
#